data_AF-A0A7K2KXT3-F1
#
_entry.id   AF-A0A7K2KXT3-F1
#
_cell.length_a   1.000
_cell.length_b   1.000
_cell.length_c   1.000
_cell.angle_alpha   90.00
_cell.angle_beta   90.00
_cell.angle_gamma   90.00
#
_symmetry.space_group_name_H-M   'P 1'
#
loop_
_entity.id
_entity.type
_entity.pdbx_description
1 polymer ?
#
loop_
_entity_poly.entity_id
_entity_poly.type
_entity_poly.pdbx_seq_one_letter_code
_entity_poly.pdbx_strand_id
1 'polypeptide(L)'
;MTAAASDVAARGVRVVAHMVQRRGVSDGGARKMTLPYSSRTLLSYGKVREVAATSQETDATAVVFMTTLTSRQRRTLTTMLGRPAISLSDILTTD
;
A
#
# COMPACT_ATOMS: atom_id res chain seq x y z
N MET A 1 1.83 -11.08 -4.41
CA MET A 1 2.04 -10.73 -2.99
C MET A 1 3.29 -11.40 -2.46
N THR A 2 3.39 -12.74 -2.49
CA THR A 2 4.60 -13.46 -2.03
C THR A 2 5.87 -13.02 -2.77
N ALA A 3 5.83 -12.92 -4.10
CA ALA A 3 6.96 -12.43 -4.90
C ALA A 3 7.43 -11.03 -4.45
N ALA A 4 6.52 -10.05 -4.38
CA ALA A 4 6.86 -8.69 -3.93
C ALA A 4 7.45 -8.64 -2.51
N ALA A 5 7.00 -9.49 -1.60
CA ALA A 5 7.57 -9.58 -0.25
C ALA A 5 8.99 -10.16 -0.27
N SER A 6 9.22 -11.19 -1.10
CA SER A 6 10.56 -11.73 -1.33
C SER A 6 11.49 -10.73 -2.00
N ASP A 7 10.99 -9.96 -2.98
CA ASP A 7 11.79 -8.96 -3.72
C ASP A 7 12.30 -7.85 -2.79
N VAL A 8 11.44 -7.33 -1.90
CA VAL A 8 11.88 -6.33 -0.90
C VAL A 8 12.78 -6.94 0.18
N ALA A 9 12.52 -8.20 0.58
CA ALA A 9 13.37 -8.89 1.54
C ALA A 9 14.79 -9.11 1.00
N ALA A 10 14.94 -9.39 -0.30
CA ALA A 10 16.22 -9.48 -0.98
C ALA A 10 17.00 -8.15 -0.98
N ARG A 11 16.31 -7.02 -0.78
CA ARG A 11 16.90 -5.68 -0.59
C ARG A 11 17.12 -5.32 0.89
N GLY A 12 17.07 -6.30 1.80
CA GLY A 12 17.29 -6.10 3.24
C GLY A 12 16.06 -5.56 3.99
N VAL A 13 14.90 -5.47 3.35
CA VAL A 13 13.67 -5.01 4.02
C VAL A 13 13.01 -6.16 4.78
N ARG A 14 12.81 -5.99 6.09
CA ARG A 14 12.02 -6.94 6.89
C ARG A 14 10.52 -6.64 6.70
N VAL A 15 9.79 -7.59 6.11
CA VAL A 15 8.33 -7.48 5.98
C VAL A 15 7.65 -7.97 7.25
N VAL A 16 6.88 -7.08 7.90
CA VAL A 16 6.24 -7.36 9.21
C VAL A 16 4.74 -7.62 9.12
N ALA A 17 4.08 -7.19 8.04
CA ALA A 17 2.65 -7.43 7.81
C ALA A 17 2.29 -7.36 6.32
N HIS A 18 1.29 -8.13 5.90
CA HIS A 18 0.69 -8.07 4.56
C HIS A 18 -0.77 -7.66 4.66
N MET A 19 -1.19 -6.73 3.81
CA MET A 19 -2.57 -6.22 3.82
C MET A 19 -3.15 -6.18 2.42
N VAL A 20 -4.37 -6.68 2.28
CA VAL A 20 -5.12 -6.70 1.00
C VAL A 20 -6.41 -5.91 1.17
N GLN A 21 -6.67 -4.99 0.24
CA GLN A 21 -8.01 -4.43 0.03
C GLN A 21 -8.72 -5.28 -1.02
N ARG A 22 -9.68 -6.09 -0.59
CA ARG A 22 -10.56 -6.84 -1.51
C ARG A 22 -11.69 -5.92 -2.02
N ARG A 23 -12.24 -6.22 -3.20
CA ARG A 23 -13.44 -5.58 -3.75
C ARG A 23 -14.49 -6.63 -4.06
N GLY A 24 -15.71 -6.40 -3.58
CA GLY A 24 -16.85 -7.23 -3.87
C GLY A 24 -17.35 -7.00 -5.31
N VAL A 25 -17.89 -8.05 -5.91
CA VAL A 25 -18.47 -8.00 -7.25
C VAL A 25 -19.99 -7.84 -7.12
N SER A 26 -20.48 -6.66 -7.48
CA SER A 26 -21.88 -6.40 -7.81
C SER A 26 -21.95 -5.92 -9.26
N ASP A 27 -23.13 -5.75 -9.85
CA ASP A 27 -23.25 -5.24 -11.24
C ASP A 27 -22.47 -3.93 -11.47
N GLY A 28 -22.53 -3.01 -10.51
CA GLY A 28 -21.72 -1.79 -10.53
C GLY A 28 -20.27 -2.00 -10.06
N GLY A 29 -20.03 -2.97 -9.19
CA GLY A 29 -18.69 -3.30 -8.67
C GLY A 29 -17.79 -3.95 -9.72
N ALA A 30 -18.35 -4.80 -10.58
CA ALA A 30 -17.65 -5.48 -11.68
C ALA A 30 -17.00 -4.47 -12.63
N ARG A 31 -17.74 -3.40 -12.99
CA ARG A 31 -17.24 -2.31 -13.86
C ARG A 31 -16.11 -1.49 -13.22
N LYS A 32 -15.91 -1.59 -11.91
CA LYS A 32 -14.93 -0.81 -11.13
C LYS A 32 -13.74 -1.66 -10.65
N MET A 33 -13.62 -2.90 -11.11
CA MET A 33 -12.57 -3.82 -10.63
C MET A 33 -11.15 -3.34 -10.92
N THR A 34 -10.96 -2.57 -11.99
CA THR A 34 -9.67 -1.98 -12.35
C THR A 34 -9.44 -0.60 -11.72
N LEU A 35 -10.46 -0.02 -11.07
CA LEU A 35 -10.39 1.32 -10.51
C LEU A 35 -10.02 1.28 -9.02
N PRO A 36 -9.17 2.23 -8.57
CA PRO A 36 -8.91 2.39 -7.16
C PRO A 36 -10.20 2.74 -6.40
N TYR A 37 -10.23 2.46 -5.10
CA TYR A 37 -11.31 2.92 -4.23
C TYR A 37 -11.34 4.44 -4.08
N SER A 38 -10.18 5.06 -4.23
CA SER A 38 -9.97 6.49 -4.12
C SER A 38 -8.79 6.86 -5.00
N SER A 39 -8.94 7.88 -5.84
CA SER A 39 -7.83 8.41 -6.63
C SER A 39 -6.68 8.96 -5.76
N ARG A 40 -6.96 9.33 -4.50
CA ARG A 40 -5.99 9.90 -3.56
C ARG A 40 -5.21 8.85 -2.78
N THR A 41 -5.85 7.74 -2.42
CA THR A 41 -5.30 6.77 -1.46
C THR A 41 -5.19 5.36 -2.03
N LEU A 42 -5.77 5.09 -3.21
CA LEU A 42 -5.96 3.77 -3.83
C LEU A 42 -6.89 2.83 -3.05
N LEU A 43 -6.87 2.93 -1.73
CA LEU A 43 -7.63 2.18 -0.74
C LEU A 43 -8.87 2.96 -0.28
N SER A 44 -9.81 2.24 0.33
CA SER A 44 -10.88 2.88 1.10
C SER A 44 -10.31 3.60 2.33
N TYR A 45 -10.98 4.62 2.83
CA TYR A 45 -10.58 5.32 4.07
C TYR A 45 -10.49 4.37 5.28
N GLY A 46 -11.42 3.42 5.38
CA GLY A 46 -11.39 2.39 6.43
C GLY A 46 -10.12 1.57 6.37
N LYS A 47 -9.70 1.14 5.16
CA LYS A 47 -8.47 0.39 4.99
C LYS A 47 -7.21 1.21 5.26
N VAL A 48 -7.19 2.50 4.93
CA VAL A 48 -6.06 3.38 5.30
C VAL A 48 -5.89 3.43 6.81
N ARG A 49 -6.99 3.53 7.58
CA ARG A 49 -6.93 3.49 9.05
C ARG A 49 -6.46 2.15 9.59
N GLU A 50 -6.94 1.04 9.01
CA GLU A 50 -6.47 -0.31 9.36
C GLU A 50 -4.96 -0.44 9.12
N VAL A 51 -4.47 0.03 7.97
CA VAL A 51 -3.03 0.01 7.65
C VAL A 51 -2.23 0.86 8.63
N ALA A 52 -2.72 2.05 9.00
CA ALA A 52 -2.05 2.90 9.97
C ALA A 52 -1.95 2.22 11.35
N ALA A 53 -3.04 1.60 11.82
CA ALA A 53 -3.07 0.88 13.08
C ALA A 53 -2.13 -0.34 13.07
N THR A 54 -2.22 -1.21 12.06
CA THR A 54 -1.32 -2.36 11.93
C THR A 54 0.13 -1.93 11.83
N SER A 55 0.40 -0.85 11.09
CA SER A 55 1.75 -0.29 11.05
C SER A 55 2.19 0.02 12.49
N GLN A 56 1.39 0.80 13.23
CA GLN A 56 1.68 1.17 14.62
C GLN A 56 1.98 -0.04 15.50
N GLU A 57 1.13 -1.05 15.47
CA GLU A 57 1.28 -2.29 16.26
C GLU A 57 2.53 -3.09 15.92
N THR A 58 2.99 -3.06 14.66
CA THR A 58 4.17 -3.82 14.21
C THR A 58 5.46 -3.01 14.15
N ASP A 59 5.44 -1.74 14.63
CA ASP A 59 6.57 -0.80 14.51
C ASP A 59 7.14 -0.67 13.08
N ALA A 60 6.29 -0.82 12.07
CA ALA A 60 6.73 -0.74 10.67
C ALA A 60 7.26 0.66 10.33
N THR A 61 8.47 0.80 9.81
CA THR A 61 9.03 2.13 9.53
C THR A 61 8.48 2.77 8.25
N ALA A 62 7.85 1.98 7.37
CA ALA A 62 7.23 2.44 6.13
C ALA A 62 6.11 1.49 5.67
N VAL A 63 5.26 1.97 4.77
CA VAL A 63 4.23 1.19 4.09
C VAL A 63 4.54 1.12 2.60
N VAL A 64 4.71 -0.10 2.08
CA VAL A 64 5.04 -0.34 0.68
C VAL A 64 3.78 -0.65 -0.13
N PHE A 65 3.57 0.10 -1.20
CA PHE A 65 2.50 -0.10 -2.17
C PHE A 65 3.06 -0.80 -3.41
N MET A 66 2.42 -1.89 -3.84
CA MET A 66 2.80 -2.59 -5.07
C MET A 66 2.56 -1.73 -6.33
N THR A 67 1.62 -0.79 -6.27
CA THR A 67 1.34 0.16 -7.35
C THR A 67 2.24 1.38 -7.20
N THR A 68 2.77 1.89 -8.32
CA THR A 68 3.50 3.15 -8.35
C THR A 68 2.61 4.30 -7.89
N LEU A 69 3.06 5.00 -6.86
CA LEU A 69 2.36 6.15 -6.31
C LEU A 69 2.79 7.42 -7.05
N THR A 70 1.80 8.19 -7.49
CA THR A 70 2.05 9.59 -7.88
C THR A 70 2.53 10.40 -6.66
N SER A 71 3.24 11.51 -6.87
CA SER A 71 3.69 12.40 -5.78
C SER A 71 2.54 12.86 -4.89
N ARG A 72 1.37 13.11 -5.47
CA ARG A 72 0.16 13.51 -4.73
C ARG A 72 -0.38 12.39 -3.85
N GLN A 73 -0.44 11.16 -4.36
CA GLN A 73 -0.88 10.00 -3.59
C GLN A 73 0.11 9.71 -2.46
N ARG A 74 1.41 9.71 -2.76
CA ARG A 74 2.48 9.52 -1.77
C ARG A 74 2.33 10.50 -0.61
N ARG A 75 2.25 11.81 -0.90
CA ARG A 75 2.08 12.83 0.13
C ARG A 75 0.83 12.61 0.98
N THR A 76 -0.31 12.34 0.32
CA THR A 76 -1.58 12.11 1.03
C THR A 76 -1.51 10.88 1.94
N LEU A 77 -1.00 9.76 1.41
CA LEU A 77 -0.87 8.52 2.15
C LEU A 77 0.12 8.65 3.30
N THR A 78 1.28 9.28 3.09
CA THR A 78 2.25 9.51 4.17
C THR A 78 1.63 10.29 5.32
N THR A 79 0.87 11.35 5.01
CA THR A 79 0.15 12.12 6.04
C THR A 79 -0.90 11.27 6.76
N MET A 80 -1.68 10.47 6.05
CA MET A 80 -2.75 9.67 6.66
C MET A 80 -2.24 8.46 7.45
N LEU A 81 -1.12 7.88 7.05
CA LEU A 81 -0.50 6.71 7.70
C LEU A 81 0.40 7.11 8.87
N GLY A 82 0.83 8.38 8.93
CA GLY A 82 1.85 8.86 9.88
C GLY A 82 3.25 8.32 9.57
N ARG A 83 3.44 7.69 8.41
CA ARG A 83 4.64 6.93 8.01
C ARG A 83 4.87 7.02 6.51
N PRO A 84 6.11 6.94 6.02
CA PRO A 84 6.40 6.98 4.59
C PRO A 84 5.61 5.94 3.79
N ALA A 85 4.84 6.42 2.80
CA ALA A 85 4.30 5.58 1.74
C ALA A 85 5.32 5.47 0.60
N ILE A 86 5.67 4.25 0.22
CA ILE A 86 6.74 3.98 -0.76
C ILE A 86 6.19 3.08 -1.86
N SER A 87 6.56 3.34 -3.12
CA SER A 87 6.23 2.41 -4.21
C SER A 87 7.23 1.26 -4.20
N LEU A 88 6.78 0.03 -4.46
CA LEU A 88 7.66 -1.11 -4.60
C LEU A 88 8.80 -0.85 -5.60
N SER A 89 8.47 -0.19 -6.72
CA SER A 89 9.44 0.18 -7.76
C SER A 89 10.62 1.00 -7.20
N ASP A 90 10.39 1.89 -6.23
CA ASP A 90 11.44 2.74 -5.67
C ASP A 90 12.48 1.91 -4.91
N ILE A 91 12.04 0.83 -4.25
CA ILE A 91 12.92 -0.09 -3.52
C ILE A 91 13.73 -0.94 -4.49
N LEU A 92 13.10 -1.39 -5.58
CA LEU A 92 13.72 -2.27 -6.56
C LEU A 92 14.70 -1.56 -7.51
N THR A 93 14.60 -0.24 -7.67
CA THR A 93 15.54 0.55 -8.47
C THR A 93 16.74 1.06 -7.69
N THR A 94 16.80 0.81 -6.38
CA THR A 94 17.94 1.23 -5.55
C THR A 94 19.02 0.15 -5.64
N ASP A 95 20.03 0.36 -6.48
CA ASP A 95 21.24 -0.47 -6.61
C ASP A 95 22.23 -0.22 -5.46
#